data_AF-A0A4R6JYV5-F1
#
_entry.id   AF-A0A4R6JYV5-F1
#
_cell.length_a   1.000
_cell.length_b   1.000
_cell.length_c   1.000
_cell.angle_alpha   90.00
_cell.angle_beta   90.00
_cell.angle_gamma   90.00
#
_symmetry.space_group_name_H-M   'P 1'
#
loop_
_entity.id
_entity.type
_entity.pdbx_description
1 polymer ?
#
loop_
_entity_poly.entity_id
_entity_poly.type
_entity_poly.pdbx_seq_one_letter_code
_entity_poly.pdbx_strand_id
1 'polypeptide(L)'
;MTRDNVNTEAAEGDRDRRFHSSAPAHLDDDELARRTEAARAEAGVTDYDRGDVPSATDEPVPYDPDADLVEQDIESVTARQEAEGENVPLSEDNPFPPTRYAAE
;
A
#
# COMPACT_ATOMS: atom_id res chain seq x y z
N MET A 1 -25.35 -29.76 26.26
CA MET A 1 -24.21 -29.01 25.68
C MET A 1 -24.29 -27.59 26.17
N THR A 2 -23.61 -27.31 27.27
CA THR A 2 -23.44 -25.98 27.87
C THR A 2 -22.45 -25.19 27.02
N ARG A 3 -22.80 -23.95 26.65
CA ARG A 3 -21.84 -23.03 26.03
C ARG A 3 -20.96 -22.48 27.14
N ASP A 4 -19.67 -22.78 27.09
CA ASP A 4 -18.66 -22.18 27.95
C ASP A 4 -18.64 -20.66 27.72
N ASN A 5 -19.06 -19.90 28.74
CA ASN A 5 -18.77 -18.48 28.82
C ASN A 5 -17.28 -18.34 29.11
N VAL A 6 -16.49 -17.98 28.10
CA VAL A 6 -15.11 -17.54 28.29
C VAL A 6 -15.12 -16.24 29.11
N ASN A 7 -14.85 -16.37 30.41
CA ASN A 7 -14.61 -15.25 31.31
C ASN A 7 -13.28 -14.59 30.91
N THR A 8 -13.36 -13.55 30.08
CA THR A 8 -12.27 -12.59 29.88
C THR A 8 -12.31 -11.55 31.00
N GLU A 9 -12.11 -11.99 32.24
CA GLU A 9 -11.88 -11.08 33.37
C GLU A 9 -10.47 -10.51 33.23
N ALA A 10 -10.33 -9.52 32.34
CA ALA A 10 -9.20 -8.60 32.40
C ALA A 10 -9.27 -7.96 33.79
N ALA A 11 -8.28 -8.23 34.64
CA ALA A 11 -8.20 -7.73 36.00
C ALA A 11 -8.71 -6.29 36.09
N GLU A 12 -9.77 -6.09 36.87
CA GLU A 12 -10.33 -4.78 37.22
C GLU A 12 -9.35 -4.04 38.15
N GLY A 13 -8.15 -3.76 37.67
CA GLY A 13 -7.40 -2.63 38.16
C GLY A 13 -8.06 -1.39 37.59
N ASP A 14 -8.46 -0.46 38.46
CA ASP A 14 -8.93 0.88 38.09
C ASP A 14 -8.00 1.47 37.02
N ARG A 15 -8.38 1.31 35.74
CA ARG A 15 -7.72 1.97 34.64
C ARG A 15 -8.19 3.40 34.71
N ASP A 16 -7.49 4.21 35.50
CA ASP A 16 -7.72 5.64 35.56
C ASP A 16 -7.39 6.26 34.19
N ARG A 17 -8.39 6.26 33.31
CA ARG A 17 -8.31 6.84 31.95
C ARG A 17 -8.06 8.35 31.98
N ARG A 18 -8.08 8.99 33.16
CA ARG A 18 -7.74 10.42 33.30
C ARG A 18 -6.24 10.68 33.13
N PHE A 19 -5.39 9.66 33.27
CA PHE A 19 -3.94 9.79 33.15
C PHE A 19 -3.38 9.17 31.85
N HIS A 20 -4.09 9.31 30.74
CA HIS A 20 -3.52 8.98 29.41
C HIS A 20 -2.49 10.01 28.92
N SER A 21 -2.20 11.07 29.69
CA SER A 21 -1.12 12.03 29.44
C SER A 21 0.13 11.64 30.23
N SER A 22 0.70 10.46 29.99
CA SER A 22 1.98 10.09 30.62
C SER A 22 3.16 10.86 30.00
N ALA A 23 2.99 11.42 28.80
CA ALA A 23 3.94 12.33 28.21
C ALA A 23 3.61 13.78 28.59
N PRO A 24 4.61 14.58 28.98
CA PRO A 24 4.43 16.02 29.15
C PRO A 24 4.04 16.66 27.82
N ALA A 25 3.32 17.78 27.87
CA ALA A 25 2.93 18.53 26.68
C ALA A 25 4.15 19.03 25.87
N HIS A 26 5.28 19.25 26.55
CA HIS A 26 6.55 19.63 25.97
C HIS A 26 7.67 18.77 26.58
N LEU A 27 8.51 18.22 25.72
CA LEU A 27 9.75 17.57 26.13
C LEU A 27 10.83 18.64 26.34
N ASP A 28 11.86 18.28 27.09
CA ASP A 28 13.05 19.11 27.22
C ASP A 28 13.85 19.05 25.91
N ASP A 29 13.82 20.15 25.16
CA ASP A 29 14.48 20.26 23.85
C ASP A 29 16.01 20.12 23.96
N ASP A 30 16.62 20.58 25.06
CA ASP A 30 18.06 20.46 25.28
C ASP A 30 18.45 19.00 25.56
N GLU A 31 17.64 18.30 26.36
CA GLU A 31 17.82 16.86 26.59
C GLU A 31 17.62 16.07 25.29
N LEU A 32 16.59 16.39 24.52
CA LEU A 32 16.29 15.74 23.25
C LEU A 32 17.42 15.95 22.23
N ALA A 33 17.95 17.17 22.13
CA ALA A 33 19.09 17.48 21.27
C ALA A 33 20.32 16.65 21.66
N ARG A 34 20.66 16.60 22.96
CA ARG A 34 21.79 15.78 23.44
C ARG A 34 21.63 14.30 23.15
N ARG A 35 20.44 13.72 23.38
CA ARG A 35 20.15 12.31 23.10
C ARG A 35 20.23 12.00 21.60
N THR A 36 19.72 12.90 20.76
CA THR A 36 19.77 12.75 19.31
C THR A 36 21.21 12.73 18.79
N GLU A 37 22.06 13.62 19.31
CA GLU A 37 23.47 13.67 18.90
C GLU A 37 24.23 12.42 19.33
N ALA A 38 24.01 11.94 20.56
CA ALA A 38 24.59 10.69 21.04
C ALA A 38 24.18 9.50 20.15
N ALA A 39 22.90 9.42 19.77
CA ALA A 39 22.39 8.37 18.89
C ALA A 39 22.99 8.47 17.47
N ARG A 40 23.18 9.68 16.93
CA ARG A 40 23.88 9.87 15.64
C ARG A 40 25.31 9.39 15.68
N ALA A 41 26.04 9.74 16.75
CA ALA A 41 27.42 9.32 16.93
C ALA A 41 27.54 7.79 17.06
N GLU A 42 26.65 7.15 17.82
CA GLU A 42 26.61 5.69 17.97
C GLU A 42 26.26 4.99 16.65
N ALA A 43 25.28 5.50 15.91
CA ALA A 43 24.86 4.96 14.63
C ALA A 43 25.82 5.30 13.47
N GLY A 44 26.84 6.14 13.71
CA GLY A 44 27.75 6.63 12.67
C GLY A 44 27.03 7.45 11.58
N VAL A 45 25.90 8.07 11.91
CA VAL A 45 25.09 8.84 10.96
C VAL A 45 25.75 10.21 10.75
N THR A 46 26.18 10.46 9.51
CA THR A 46 26.72 11.76 9.07
C THR A 46 25.61 12.69 8.60
N ASP A 47 25.96 13.96 8.40
CA ASP A 47 25.07 14.92 7.74
C ASP A 47 24.67 14.44 6.34
N TYR A 48 23.46 14.80 5.94
CA TYR A 48 22.92 14.45 4.63
C TYR A 48 23.66 15.20 3.52
N ASP A 49 24.25 14.44 2.58
CA ASP A 49 24.74 14.96 1.30
C ASP A 49 23.76 14.60 0.19
N ARG A 50 23.28 15.61 -0.56
CA ARG A 50 22.42 15.39 -1.72
C ARG A 50 23.15 14.64 -2.84
N GLY A 51 24.49 14.77 -2.93
CA GLY A 51 25.32 14.07 -3.90
C GLY A 51 25.46 12.57 -3.63
N ASP A 52 25.30 12.15 -2.37
CA ASP A 52 25.33 10.75 -1.97
C ASP A 52 24.00 10.02 -2.21
N VAL A 53 22.97 10.75 -2.65
CA VAL A 53 21.68 10.15 -3.00
C VAL A 53 21.76 9.56 -4.40
N PRO A 54 21.59 8.23 -4.57
CA PRO A 54 21.54 7.62 -5.88
C PRO A 54 20.36 8.17 -6.68
N SER A 55 20.48 8.14 -8.02
CA SER A 55 19.37 8.48 -8.91
C SER A 55 18.11 7.73 -8.50
N ALA A 56 16.96 8.42 -8.50
CA ALA A 56 15.66 7.81 -8.21
C ALA A 56 15.21 6.84 -9.32
N THR A 57 15.92 6.82 -10.45
CA THR A 57 15.62 5.97 -11.60
C THR A 57 16.84 5.10 -11.90
N ASP A 58 16.57 3.82 -12.12
CA ASP A 58 17.56 2.86 -12.62
C ASP A 58 17.98 3.17 -14.06
N GLU A 59 19.03 2.50 -14.53
CA GLU A 59 19.40 2.55 -15.96
C GLU A 59 18.23 2.04 -16.81
N PRO A 60 17.86 2.72 -17.91
CA PRO A 60 16.80 2.25 -18.78
C PRO A 60 17.10 0.84 -19.31
N VAL A 61 16.13 -0.06 -19.22
CA VAL A 61 16.22 -1.37 -19.83
C VAL A 61 16.22 -1.24 -21.36
N PRO A 62 17.04 -2.01 -22.10
CA PRO A 62 16.99 -2.01 -23.56
C PRO A 62 15.61 -2.43 -24.06
N TYR A 63 15.10 -1.71 -25.06
CA TYR A 63 13.87 -2.09 -25.76
C TYR A 63 14.09 -3.43 -26.49
N ASP A 64 13.25 -4.43 -26.18
CA ASP A 64 13.22 -5.73 -26.86
C ASP A 64 11.89 -5.87 -27.63
N PRO A 65 11.91 -5.75 -28.96
CA PRO A 65 10.69 -5.85 -29.76
C PRO A 65 10.03 -7.23 -29.66
N ASP A 66 10.79 -8.31 -29.48
CA ASP A 66 10.22 -9.66 -29.44
C ASP A 66 9.50 -9.93 -28.10
N ALA A 67 9.95 -9.32 -27.01
CA ALA A 67 9.28 -9.35 -25.71
C ALA A 67 8.02 -8.46 -25.69
N ASP A 68 8.09 -7.27 -26.28
CA ASP A 68 6.96 -6.33 -26.30
C ASP A 68 5.84 -6.73 -27.26
N LEU A 69 6.11 -7.55 -28.28
CA LEU A 69 5.07 -8.11 -29.15
C LEU A 69 4.08 -9.03 -28.41
N VAL A 70 4.47 -9.60 -27.26
CA VAL A 70 3.59 -10.39 -26.40
C VAL A 70 2.64 -9.49 -25.58
N GLU A 71 3.05 -8.26 -25.25
CA GLU A 71 2.24 -7.25 -24.54
C GLU A 71 1.39 -6.39 -25.49
N GLN A 72 1.79 -6.22 -26.75
CA GLN A 72 1.06 -5.41 -27.74
C GLN A 72 -0.20 -6.09 -28.32
N ASP A 73 -0.62 -7.25 -27.80
CA ASP A 73 -1.89 -7.92 -28.13
C ASP A 73 -3.13 -7.19 -27.57
N ILE A 74 -3.00 -5.95 -27.07
CA ILE A 74 -4.14 -5.21 -26.46
C ILE A 74 -5.17 -4.77 -27.52
N GLU A 75 -4.74 -4.37 -28.73
CA GLU A 75 -5.68 -4.02 -29.82
C GLU A 75 -6.42 -5.26 -30.36
N SER A 76 -5.76 -6.41 -30.39
CA SER A 76 -6.31 -7.73 -30.74
C SER A 76 -7.02 -8.41 -29.59
N VAL A 77 -6.92 -7.85 -28.38
CA VAL A 77 -7.80 -8.04 -27.22
C VAL A 77 -8.81 -6.88 -27.11
N THR A 78 -9.10 -6.08 -28.15
CA THR A 78 -10.37 -5.31 -28.22
C THR A 78 -11.23 -5.71 -29.43
N ALA A 79 -10.60 -6.01 -30.56
CA ALA A 79 -11.28 -6.28 -31.82
C ALA A 79 -12.04 -7.62 -31.87
N ARG A 80 -11.55 -8.62 -31.15
CA ARG A 80 -12.11 -9.96 -31.08
C ARG A 80 -13.32 -9.86 -30.08
N GLN A 81 -13.31 -8.99 -29.04
CA GLN A 81 -14.40 -8.82 -28.03
C GLN A 81 -15.66 -8.34 -28.72
N GLU A 82 -15.47 -7.40 -29.62
CA GLU A 82 -16.53 -6.85 -30.43
C GLU A 82 -17.10 -7.89 -31.42
N ALA A 83 -16.29 -8.83 -31.89
CA ALA A 83 -16.68 -9.86 -32.85
C ALA A 83 -17.51 -10.99 -32.22
N GLU A 84 -17.17 -11.44 -31.01
CA GLU A 84 -17.93 -12.45 -30.26
C GLU A 84 -19.09 -11.86 -29.43
N GLY A 85 -19.10 -10.53 -29.22
CA GLY A 85 -20.20 -9.79 -28.61
C GLY A 85 -20.02 -9.46 -27.12
N GLU A 86 -18.78 -9.36 -26.63
CA GLU A 86 -18.41 -9.03 -25.24
C GLU A 86 -19.01 -7.76 -24.76
N ASN A 87 -18.82 -6.75 -25.56
CA ASN A 87 -19.02 -5.38 -25.17
C ASN A 87 -20.30 -4.84 -25.81
N VAL A 88 -21.31 -5.70 -26.01
CA VAL A 88 -22.63 -5.27 -26.48
C VAL A 88 -23.28 -4.37 -25.42
N PRO A 89 -23.76 -3.17 -25.77
CA PRO A 89 -24.35 -2.23 -24.82
C PRO A 89 -25.68 -2.75 -24.24
N LEU A 90 -26.01 -2.31 -23.03
CA LEU A 90 -27.26 -2.64 -22.35
C LEU A 90 -28.48 -2.21 -23.19
N SER A 91 -29.48 -3.09 -23.29
CA SER A 91 -30.72 -2.86 -24.04
C SER A 91 -31.93 -3.45 -23.31
N GLU A 92 -33.16 -3.18 -23.76
CA GLU A 92 -34.37 -3.79 -23.17
C GLU A 92 -34.37 -5.32 -23.28
N ASP A 93 -33.76 -5.87 -24.34
CA ASP A 93 -33.61 -7.31 -24.55
C ASP A 93 -32.40 -7.90 -23.81
N ASN A 94 -31.46 -7.06 -23.34
CA ASN A 94 -30.34 -7.44 -22.51
C ASN A 94 -30.17 -6.44 -21.33
N PRO A 95 -31.11 -6.47 -20.36
CA PRO A 95 -31.23 -5.44 -19.32
C PRO A 95 -30.22 -5.63 -18.17
N PHE A 96 -29.47 -6.73 -18.18
CA PHE A 96 -28.44 -7.02 -17.19
C PHE A 96 -27.07 -7.00 -17.85
N PRO A 97 -26.02 -6.56 -17.13
CA PRO A 97 -24.66 -6.71 -17.62
C PRO A 97 -24.37 -8.19 -17.92
N PRO A 98 -23.68 -8.49 -19.03
CA PRO A 98 -23.58 -9.86 -19.50
C PRO A 98 -22.77 -10.70 -18.48
N THR A 99 -23.20 -11.94 -18.22
CA THR A 99 -22.59 -12.83 -17.18
C THR A 99 -21.13 -13.16 -17.44
N ARG A 100 -20.76 -13.00 -18.71
CA ARG A 100 -19.42 -12.85 -19.22
C ARG A 100 -19.61 -11.79 -20.28
N TYR A 101 -18.68 -10.86 -20.38
CA TYR A 101 -18.49 -10.28 -21.69
C TYR A 101 -18.28 -11.54 -22.63
N ALA A 102 -18.98 -11.67 -23.76
CA ALA A 102 -18.75 -12.65 -24.86
C ALA A 102 -17.34 -12.73 -25.52
N ALA A 103 -16.37 -13.33 -24.82
CA ALA A 103 -14.91 -13.46 -25.07
C ALA A 103 -14.41 -12.86 -26.37
N GLU A 104 -13.34 -12.06 -26.41
CA GLU A 104 -12.75 -11.76 -27.71
C GLU A 104 -12.75 -12.90 -28.73
#